data_AF-A0A7Y2UDM8-F1
#
_entry.id   AF-A0A7Y2UDM8-F1
#
_cell.length_a   1.000
_cell.length_b   1.000
_cell.length_c   1.000
_cell.angle_alpha   90.00
_cell.angle_beta   90.00
_cell.angle_gamma   90.00
#
_symmetry.space_group_name_H-M   'P 1'
#
loop_
_entity.id
_entity.type
_entity.pdbx_description
1 polymer ?
#
loop_
_entity_poly.entity_id
_entity_poly.type
_entity_poly.pdbx_seq_one_letter_code
_entity_poly.pdbx_strand_id
1 'polypeptide(L)'
;MTTLFISDLHLDDRRPETTALFLDFLQREAPAADALYILGDLFEFWLGDDVPSRCSEQVAGALVQLKDQGVPGYFLHGNRDFLLQQ
;
A
#
# COMPACT_ATOMS: atom_id res chain seq x y z
N MET A 1 -18.42 2.63 11.71
CA MET A 1 -17.65 3.61 10.93
C MET A 1 -16.26 3.66 11.52
N THR A 2 -15.29 3.20 10.74
CA THR A 2 -13.90 2.95 11.15
C THR A 2 -12.99 3.44 10.04
N THR A 3 -12.04 4.30 10.39
CA THR A 3 -10.94 4.71 9.51
C THR A 3 -9.70 3.93 9.90
N LEU A 4 -9.00 3.37 8.92
CA LEU A 4 -7.79 2.57 9.15
C LEU A 4 -6.54 3.41 8.88
N PHE A 5 -5.54 3.22 9.74
CA PHE A 5 -4.22 3.84 9.63
C PHE A 5 -3.17 2.75 9.72
N ILE A 6 -2.24 2.73 8.75
CA ILE A 6 -1.11 1.79 8.70
C ILE A 6 0.17 2.55 8.34
N SER A 7 1.33 2.00 8.68
CA SER A 7 2.67 2.51 8.30
C SER A 7 3.71 1.41 8.47
N ASP A 8 4.94 1.65 7.97
CA ASP A 8 6.12 0.82 8.25
C ASP A 8 5.97 -0.64 7.82
N LEU A 9 5.30 -0.89 6.69
CA LEU A 9 5.12 -2.24 6.14
C LEU A 9 6.41 -2.76 5.48
N HIS A 10 7.23 -1.86 4.93
CA HIS A 10 8.49 -2.19 4.26
C HIS A 10 8.36 -3.35 3.25
N LEU A 11 7.36 -3.25 2.36
CA LEU A 11 7.10 -4.24 1.32
C LEU A 11 8.27 -4.32 0.34
N ASP A 12 8.61 -5.54 -0.07
CA ASP A 12 9.79 -5.84 -0.86
C ASP A 12 9.62 -7.17 -1.62
N ASP A 13 10.12 -7.24 -2.86
CA ASP A 13 10.09 -8.47 -3.68
C ASP A 13 10.84 -9.65 -3.04
N ARG A 14 11.78 -9.39 -2.14
CA ARG A 14 12.54 -10.40 -1.37
C ARG A 14 11.75 -10.97 -0.20
N ARG A 15 10.65 -10.33 0.20
CA ARG A 15 9.76 -10.73 1.31
C ARG A 15 8.29 -10.82 0.83
N PRO A 16 7.99 -11.73 -0.11
CA PRO A 16 6.65 -11.85 -0.69
C PRO A 16 5.55 -12.17 0.34
N GLU A 17 5.90 -12.77 1.47
CA GLU A 17 4.99 -13.09 2.57
C GLU A 17 4.35 -11.84 3.19
N THR A 18 5.11 -10.76 3.41
CA THR A 18 4.56 -9.51 3.94
C THR A 18 3.62 -8.87 2.94
N THR A 19 3.97 -8.93 1.65
CA THR A 19 3.09 -8.47 0.57
C THR A 19 1.79 -9.28 0.57
N ALA A 20 1.85 -10.61 0.69
CA ALA A 20 0.66 -11.46 0.74
C ALA A 20 -0.27 -11.12 1.91
N LEU A 21 0.28 -10.87 3.10
CA LEU A 21 -0.50 -10.45 4.27
C LEU A 21 -1.17 -9.09 4.04
N PHE A 22 -0.45 -8.14 3.45
CA PHE A 22 -1.03 -6.83 3.13
C PHE A 22 -2.15 -6.93 2.08
N LEU A 23 -1.97 -7.77 1.05
CA LEU A 23 -3.02 -8.02 0.05
C LEU A 23 -4.25 -8.68 0.68
N ASP A 24 -4.08 -9.62 1.61
CA ASP A 24 -5.19 -10.24 2.34
C ASP A 24 -5.94 -9.21 3.19
N PHE A 25 -5.23 -8.32 3.88
CA PHE A 25 -5.82 -7.19 4.60
C PHE A 25 -6.65 -6.29 3.68
N LEU A 26 -6.11 -5.90 2.51
CA LEU A 26 -6.81 -5.08 1.52
C LEU A 26 -8.06 -5.76 0.96
N GLN A 27 -8.08 -7.09 0.89
CA GLN A 27 -9.20 -7.86 0.38
C GLN A 27 -10.29 -8.14 1.43
N ARG A 28 -9.91 -8.30 2.71
CA ARG A 28 -10.82 -8.80 3.75
C ARG A 28 -11.28 -7.74 4.74
N GLU A 29 -10.38 -6.87 5.17
CA GLU A 29 -10.63 -5.92 6.27
C GLU A 29 -10.86 -4.51 5.74
N ALA A 30 -9.99 -4.03 4.85
CA ALA A 30 -10.05 -2.68 4.32
C ALA A 30 -11.38 -2.31 3.63
N PRO A 31 -12.10 -3.22 2.93
CA PRO A 31 -13.36 -2.87 2.27
C PRO A 31 -14.50 -2.44 3.21
N ALA A 32 -14.39 -2.76 4.51
CA ALA A 32 -15.38 -2.34 5.51
C ALA A 32 -15.08 -0.97 6.14
N ALA A 33 -13.95 -0.34 5.79
CA ALA A 33 -13.53 0.94 6.33
C ALA A 33 -14.09 2.13 5.54
N ASP A 34 -14.21 3.27 6.21
CA ASP A 34 -14.62 4.51 5.56
C ASP A 34 -13.46 5.15 4.76
N ALA A 35 -12.22 4.87 5.15
CA ALA A 35 -11.00 5.30 4.47
C ALA A 35 -9.77 4.50 4.96
N LEU A 36 -8.74 4.43 4.12
CA LEU A 36 -7.42 3.90 4.46
C LEU A 36 -6.35 4.99 4.33
N TYR A 37 -5.61 5.22 5.41
CA TYR A 37 -4.44 6.10 5.44
C TYR A 37 -3.16 5.27 5.60
N ILE A 38 -2.23 5.45 4.67
CA ILE A 38 -0.90 4.86 4.69
C ILE A 38 0.09 5.97 5.04
N LEU A 39 0.65 5.91 6.25
CA LEU A 39 1.47 6.96 6.84
C LEU A 39 2.98 6.69 6.63
N GLY A 40 3.35 6.41 5.39
CA GLY A 40 4.75 6.24 4.98
C GLY A 40 5.34 4.85 5.21
N ASP A 41 6.52 4.65 4.62
CA ASP A 41 7.32 3.43 4.70
C ASP A 41 6.51 2.18 4.29
N LEU A 42 5.68 2.32 3.27
CA LEU A 42 4.94 1.23 2.63
C LEU A 42 5.91 0.27 1.95
N PHE A 43 6.94 0.80 1.28
CA PHE A 43 7.98 0.00 0.62
C PHE A 43 9.31 0.08 1.40
N GLU A 44 10.11 -0.99 1.38
CA GLU A 44 11.42 -1.02 2.06
C GLU A 44 12.38 0.04 1.48
N PHE A 45 12.28 0.30 0.18
CA PHE A 45 12.92 1.40 -0.54
C PHE A 45 12.16 1.71 -1.83
N TRP A 46 12.15 2.97 -2.26
CA TRP A 46 11.61 3.38 -3.56
C TRP A 46 12.69 4.08 -4.39
N LEU A 47 13.03 3.52 -5.55
CA LEU A 47 14.08 4.07 -6.42
C LEU A 47 13.54 5.01 -7.52
N GLY A 48 12.23 5.05 -7.71
CA GLY A 48 11.55 5.76 -8.78
C GLY A 48 10.42 4.93 -9.37
N ASP A 49 9.40 5.60 -9.92
CA ASP A 49 8.19 4.95 -10.46
C ASP A 49 8.46 4.17 -11.75
N ASP A 50 9.59 4.42 -12.40
CA ASP A 50 10.06 3.76 -13.61
C ASP A 50 10.85 2.46 -13.33
N VAL A 51 11.09 2.14 -12.05
CA VAL A 51 11.77 0.91 -11.64
C VAL A 51 10.75 -0.23 -11.48
N PRO A 52 10.82 -1.29 -12.30
CA PRO A 52 9.87 -2.38 -12.22
C PRO A 52 10.00 -3.14 -10.89
N SER A 53 8.87 -3.37 -10.23
CA SER A 53 8.78 -4.24 -9.06
C SER A 53 7.44 -4.98 -9.08
N ARG A 54 7.50 -6.30 -8.89
CA ARG A 54 6.29 -7.13 -8.86
C ARG A 54 5.45 -6.78 -7.64
N CYS A 55 6.10 -6.55 -6.51
CA CYS A 55 5.48 -6.08 -5.28
C CYS A 55 4.72 -4.77 -5.49
N SER A 56 5.35 -3.75 -6.08
CA SER A 56 4.71 -2.46 -6.31
C SER A 56 3.51 -2.56 -7.26
N GLU A 57 3.62 -3.33 -8.34
CA GLU A 57 2.53 -3.58 -9.29
C GLU A 57 1.33 -4.26 -8.60
N GLN A 58 1.58 -5.28 -7.78
CA GLN A 58 0.53 -5.99 -7.03
C GLN A 58 -0.16 -5.08 -6.02
N VAL A 59 0.62 -4.29 -5.27
CA VAL A 59 0.12 -3.34 -4.27
C VAL A 59 -0.71 -2.24 -4.93
N ALA A 60 -0.21 -1.63 -6.01
CA ALA A 60 -0.92 -0.61 -6.76
C ALA A 60 -2.25 -1.14 -7.31
N GLY A 61 -2.24 -2.35 -7.89
CA GLY A 61 -3.46 -3.00 -8.37
C GLY A 61 -4.50 -3.22 -7.26
N ALA A 62 -4.08 -3.68 -6.09
CA ALA A 62 -4.96 -3.91 -4.96
C ALA A 62 -5.52 -2.60 -4.36
N LEU A 63 -4.70 -1.55 -4.28
CA LEU A 63 -5.15 -0.23 -3.83
C LEU A 63 -6.15 0.40 -4.80
N VAL A 64 -5.96 0.22 -6.11
CA VAL A 64 -6.93 0.64 -7.14
C VAL A 64 -8.25 -0.14 -6.96
N GLN A 65 -8.20 -1.45 -6.75
CA GLN A 65 -9.40 -2.26 -6.50
C GLN A 65 -10.15 -1.80 -5.24
N LEU A 66 -9.42 -1.49 -4.17
CA LEU A 66 -10.03 -0.97 -2.94
C LEU A 66 -10.72 0.38 -3.16
N LYS A 67 -10.08 1.28 -3.93
CA LYS A 67 -10.67 2.56 -4.33
C LYS A 67 -11.94 2.35 -5.17
N ASP A 68 -11.92 1.41 -6.10
CA ASP A 68 -13.07 1.09 -6.96
C ASP A 68 -14.25 0.49 -6.16
N GLN A 69 -13.98 -0.10 -4.99
CA GLN A 69 -15.01 -0.53 -4.03
C GLN A 69 -15.58 0.62 -3.17
N GLY A 70 -15.07 1.84 -3.36
CA GLY A 70 -15.56 3.05 -2.70
C GLY A 70 -14.80 3.46 -1.44
N VAL A 71 -13.69 2.79 -1.10
CA VAL A 71 -12.86 3.15 0.05
C VAL A 71 -11.71 4.05 -0.41
N PRO A 72 -11.71 5.36 -0.10
CA PRO A 72 -10.63 6.26 -0.48
C PRO A 72 -9.34 5.88 0.25
N GLY A 73 -8.23 5.87 -0.51
CA GLY A 73 -6.88 5.66 -0.01
C GLY A 73 -6.09 6.97 0.00
N TYR A 74 -5.33 7.21 1.06
CA TYR A 74 -4.44 8.36 1.21
C TYR A 74 -3.04 7.87 1.55
N PHE A 75 -2.02 8.49 0.94
CA PHE A 75 -0.63 8.14 1.15
C PHE A 75 0.15 9.38 1.58
N LEU A 76 0.87 9.26 2.69
CA LEU A 76 1.92 10.19 3.09
C LEU A 76 3.26 9.51 2.86
N HIS A 77 4.21 10.24 2.30
CA HIS A 77 5.57 9.74 2.11
C HIS A 77 6.27 9.46 3.44
N GLY A 78 6.97 8.33 3.51
CA GLY A 78 7.94 8.02 4.55
C GLY A 78 9.37 8.34 4.11
N ASN A 79 10.34 8.03 4.96
CA ASN A 79 11.75 8.25 4.65
C ASN A 79 12.33 7.22 3.66
N ARG A 80 11.64 6.10 3.41
CA ARG A 80 12.07 5.07 2.45
C ARG A 80 11.48 5.24 1.06
N ASP A 81 10.31 5.85 0.97
CA ASP A 81 9.48 5.90 -0.23
C ASP A 81 9.10 7.33 -0.65
N PHE A 82 9.86 8.33 -0.19
CA PHE A 82 9.66 9.75 -0.53
C PHE A 82 9.76 10.11 -2.03
N LEU A 83 10.34 9.23 -2.85
CA LEU A 83 10.43 9.42 -4.30
C LEU A 83 9.17 8.99 -5.07
N LEU A 84 8.23 8.31 -4.40
CA LEU A 84 7.00 7.82 -5.01
C LEU A 84 6.14 9.01 -5.48
N GLN A 85 5.78 9.08 -6.76
CA GLN A 85 4.93 10.18 -7.23
C GLN A 85 3.45 9.82 -7.06
N GLN A 86 2.63 10.84 -6.79
CA GLN A 86 1.17 10.72 -6.67
C GLN A 86 0.47 10.94 -8.01
#